data_AF-A0A4Y2AP70-F1
#
_entry.id   AF-A0A4Y2AP70-F1
#
_cell.length_a   1.000
_cell.length_b   1.000
_cell.length_c   1.000
_cell.angle_alpha   90.00
_cell.angle_beta   90.00
_cell.angle_gamma   90.00
#
_symmetry.space_group_name_H-M   'P 1'
#
loop_
_entity.id
_entity.type
_entity.pdbx_description
1 polymer ?
#
loop_
_entity_poly.entity_id
_entity_poly.type
_entity_poly.pdbx_seq_one_letter_code
_entity_poly.pdbx_strand_id
1 'polypeptide(L)'
;MILSSVSKIFDPLGWLALFTIGAKILIQSIWTFQISWDDPVPEEINKKWTVFRDQLHHLKSIRIPRRVLLLNATKIELHAFCVASEKAYAAVIYLKSINDSSISVKLLTSKTRVASLKTVSIPRLELCSVLLSHLVQTVHNFLKIQIDSTYAWTDSMIVLSWLQSESSCWKTFVANRVSEIQSILPSEVWNHIRGKENPADCASRGILPSELKSHSLWWAGPSWLCENNIDYSNQHPLCEDALIEERKKTTCA
;
A
#
# COMPACT_ATOMS: atom_id res chain seq x y z
N MET A 1 -27.77 7.28 3.93
CA MET A 1 -27.79 6.00 3.15
C MET A 1 -26.40 5.51 2.69
N ILE A 2 -25.52 6.40 2.20
CA ILE A 2 -24.20 6.02 1.64
C ILE A 2 -23.28 5.32 2.66
N LEU A 3 -23.04 5.95 3.81
CA LEU A 3 -22.14 5.41 4.83
C LEU A 3 -22.55 3.99 5.27
N SER A 4 -23.83 3.78 5.58
CA SER A 4 -24.37 2.47 5.97
C SER A 4 -24.11 1.40 4.90
N SER A 5 -24.26 1.73 3.61
CA SER A 5 -24.00 0.79 2.53
C SER A 5 -22.52 0.43 2.42
N VAL A 6 -21.61 1.41 2.60
CA VAL A 6 -20.17 1.16 2.58
C VAL A 6 -19.73 0.31 3.78
N SER A 7 -20.28 0.59 4.97
CA SER A 7 -19.98 -0.17 6.20
C SER A 7 -20.41 -1.64 6.16
N LYS A 8 -21.30 -2.02 5.24
CA LYS A 8 -21.70 -3.43 5.04
C LYS A 8 -20.64 -4.26 4.30
N ILE A 9 -19.64 -3.63 3.70
CA ILE A 9 -18.57 -4.33 2.99
C ILE A 9 -17.56 -4.84 4.03
N PHE A 10 -17.58 -6.14 4.28
CA PHE A 10 -16.64 -6.80 5.17
C PHE A 10 -15.44 -7.33 4.39
N ASP A 11 -14.30 -6.65 4.52
CA ASP A 11 -13.03 -6.99 3.84
C ASP A 11 -11.85 -6.93 4.83
N PRO A 12 -11.73 -7.90 5.75
CA PRO A 12 -10.74 -7.86 6.82
C PRO A 12 -9.29 -7.97 6.32
N LEU A 13 -9.09 -8.62 5.17
CA LEU A 13 -7.77 -8.83 4.58
C LEU A 13 -7.42 -7.77 3.50
N GLY A 14 -8.35 -6.88 3.18
CA GLY A 14 -8.13 -5.82 2.20
C GLY A 14 -8.03 -6.31 0.76
N TRP A 15 -8.64 -7.44 0.39
CA TRP A 15 -8.58 -7.92 -1.00
C TRP A 15 -9.40 -7.05 -1.95
N LEU A 16 -10.41 -6.37 -1.42
CA LEU A 16 -11.25 -5.40 -2.11
C LEU A 16 -10.82 -3.96 -1.79
N ALA A 17 -9.60 -3.75 -1.29
CA ALA A 17 -9.12 -2.43 -0.89
C ALA A 17 -9.15 -1.40 -2.02
N LEU A 18 -8.85 -1.83 -3.25
CA LEU A 18 -8.99 -1.07 -4.49
C LEU A 18 -10.38 -0.48 -4.70
N PHE A 19 -11.40 -1.23 -4.29
CA PHE A 19 -12.78 -0.81 -4.40
C PHE A 19 -13.19 0.02 -3.19
N THR A 20 -12.89 -0.45 -1.97
CA THR A 20 -13.33 0.20 -0.73
C THR A 20 -12.69 1.56 -0.52
N ILE A 21 -11.48 1.81 -1.03
CA ILE A 21 -10.84 3.13 -0.92
C ILE A 21 -11.62 4.22 -1.66
N GLY A 22 -12.19 3.92 -2.84
CA GLY A 22 -13.00 4.87 -3.60
C GLY A 22 -14.25 5.30 -2.82
N ALA A 23 -14.92 4.34 -2.16
CA ALA A 23 -16.02 4.64 -1.25
C ALA A 23 -15.59 5.49 -0.04
N LYS A 24 -14.44 5.19 0.56
CA LYS A 24 -13.93 5.95 1.72
C LYS A 24 -13.56 7.38 1.33
N ILE A 25 -12.95 7.59 0.16
CA ILE A 25 -12.65 8.92 -0.40
C ILE A 25 -13.95 9.69 -0.65
N LEU A 26 -14.98 9.03 -1.20
CA LEU A 26 -16.28 9.66 -1.43
C LEU A 26 -16.94 10.11 -0.12
N ILE A 27 -16.88 9.28 0.92
CA ILE A 27 -17.36 9.64 2.26
C ILE A 27 -16.61 10.85 2.82
N GLN A 28 -15.28 10.87 2.71
CA GLN A 28 -14.49 12.02 3.14
C GLN A 28 -14.89 13.30 2.39
N SER A 29 -15.13 13.20 1.08
CA SER A 29 -15.63 14.33 0.28
C SER A 29 -17.02 14.80 0.69
N ILE A 30 -17.91 13.93 1.15
CA ILE A 30 -19.22 14.36 1.70
C ILE A 30 -19.03 15.22 2.95
N TRP A 31 -18.10 14.82 3.84
CA TRP A 31 -17.84 15.56 5.07
C TRP A 31 -17.31 16.97 4.84
N THR A 32 -16.65 17.24 3.70
CA THR A 32 -16.20 18.59 3.37
C THR A 32 -17.36 19.56 3.06
N PHE A 33 -18.53 19.04 2.71
CA PHE A 33 -19.74 19.87 2.47
C PHE A 33 -20.48 20.23 3.76
N GLN A 34 -20.09 19.68 4.92
CA GLN A 34 -20.69 19.98 6.24
C GLN A 34 -22.22 19.81 6.28
N ILE A 35 -22.73 18.83 5.54
CA ILE A 35 -24.17 18.50 5.50
C ILE A 35 -24.56 17.55 6.64
N SER A 36 -25.84 17.58 7.04
CA SER A 36 -26.41 16.64 8.01
C SER A 36 -26.60 15.23 7.41
N TRP A 37 -26.89 14.25 8.27
CA TRP A 37 -27.04 12.84 7.89
C TRP A 37 -28.14 12.56 6.88
N ASP A 38 -29.23 13.33 6.95
CA ASP A 38 -30.44 13.17 6.14
C ASP A 38 -30.55 14.22 5.02
N ASP A 39 -29.58 15.12 4.93
CA ASP A 39 -29.54 16.13 3.86
C ASP A 39 -29.20 15.49 2.51
N PRO A 40 -29.75 16.02 1.41
CA PRO A 40 -29.37 15.58 0.07
C PRO A 40 -27.88 15.88 -0.20
N VAL A 41 -27.16 14.88 -0.73
CA VAL A 41 -25.78 15.08 -1.18
C VAL A 41 -25.77 15.89 -2.49
N PRO A 42 -24.68 16.66 -2.76
CA PRO A 42 -24.48 17.31 -4.05
C PRO A 42 -24.63 16.34 -5.23
N GLU A 43 -25.17 16.84 -6.35
CA GLU A 43 -25.47 16.02 -7.53
C GLU A 43 -24.25 15.25 -8.04
N GLU A 44 -23.06 15.86 -7.97
CA GLU A 44 -21.80 15.23 -8.36
C GLU A 44 -21.47 14.00 -7.50
N ILE A 45 -21.65 14.10 -6.18
CA ILE A 45 -21.47 12.97 -5.26
C ILE A 45 -22.51 11.91 -5.54
N ASN A 46 -23.77 12.29 -5.76
CA ASN A 46 -24.84 11.35 -6.03
C ASN A 46 -24.57 10.54 -7.32
N LYS A 47 -24.09 11.22 -8.37
CA LYS A 47 -23.67 10.58 -9.63
C LYS A 47 -22.55 9.57 -9.38
N LYS A 48 -21.48 9.98 -8.69
CA LYS A 48 -20.35 9.09 -8.33
C LYS A 48 -20.80 7.89 -7.50
N TRP A 49 -21.66 8.12 -6.50
CA TRP A 49 -22.20 7.06 -5.65
C TRP A 49 -23.08 6.09 -6.42
N THR A 50 -23.93 6.59 -7.32
CA THR A 50 -24.83 5.76 -8.12
C THR A 50 -24.03 4.81 -9.01
N VAL A 51 -23.04 5.33 -9.73
CA VAL A 51 -22.12 4.51 -10.54
C VAL A 51 -21.42 3.45 -9.68
N PHE A 52 -20.91 3.85 -8.52
CA PHE A 52 -20.22 2.93 -7.60
C PHE A 52 -21.13 1.82 -7.09
N ARG A 53 -22.34 2.18 -6.64
CA ARG A 53 -23.35 1.27 -6.10
C ARG A 53 -23.82 0.29 -7.16
N ASP A 54 -24.12 0.77 -8.35
CA ASP A 54 -24.71 -0.05 -9.40
C ASP A 54 -23.72 -1.13 -9.89
N GLN A 55 -22.41 -0.91 -9.72
CA GLN A 55 -21.37 -1.88 -10.05
C GLN A 55 -21.03 -2.88 -8.93
N LEU A 56 -21.60 -2.74 -7.73
CA LEU A 56 -21.36 -3.65 -6.59
C LEU A 56 -21.61 -5.13 -6.93
N HIS A 57 -22.55 -5.40 -7.83
CA HIS A 57 -22.91 -6.76 -8.22
C HIS A 57 -21.75 -7.52 -8.88
N HIS A 58 -20.80 -6.82 -9.52
CA HIS A 58 -19.62 -7.45 -10.12
C HIS A 58 -18.69 -8.12 -9.09
N LEU A 59 -18.67 -7.61 -7.85
CA LEU A 59 -17.85 -8.19 -6.77
C LEU A 59 -18.25 -9.63 -6.45
N LYS A 60 -19.52 -10.01 -6.66
CA LYS A 60 -20.01 -11.39 -6.46
C LYS A 60 -19.30 -12.40 -7.38
N SER A 61 -18.74 -11.94 -8.49
CA SER A 61 -18.04 -12.78 -9.46
C SER A 61 -16.56 -12.99 -9.16
N ILE A 62 -16.01 -12.25 -8.19
CA ILE A 62 -14.62 -12.40 -7.75
C ILE A 62 -14.51 -13.71 -6.97
N ARG A 63 -13.45 -14.47 -7.27
CA ARG A 63 -13.11 -15.73 -6.61
C ARG A 63 -11.67 -15.64 -6.16
N ILE A 64 -11.45 -15.76 -4.86
CA ILE A 64 -10.13 -15.66 -4.25
C ILE A 64 -9.73 -17.06 -3.79
N PRO A 65 -8.64 -17.63 -4.35
CA PRO A 65 -8.15 -18.93 -3.91
C PRO A 65 -7.77 -18.90 -2.42
N ARG A 66 -8.27 -19.87 -1.65
CA ARG A 66 -7.97 -19.96 -0.21
C ARG A 66 -6.51 -20.34 0.07
N ARG A 67 -5.90 -21.12 -0.83
CA ARG A 67 -4.50 -21.54 -0.71
C ARG A 67 -3.60 -20.48 -1.34
N VAL A 68 -2.68 -19.93 -0.55
CA VAL A 68 -1.73 -18.89 -0.97
C VAL A 68 -0.38 -19.49 -1.39
N LEU A 69 -0.01 -20.65 -0.83
CA LEU A 69 1.27 -21.32 -1.05
C LEU A 69 1.19 -22.44 -2.09
N LEU A 70 2.28 -22.63 -2.83
CA LEU A 70 2.53 -23.88 -3.55
C LEU A 70 2.65 -25.07 -2.59
N LEU A 71 2.29 -26.26 -3.09
CA LEU A 71 2.61 -27.51 -2.41
C LEU A 71 4.12 -27.72 -2.44
N ASN A 72 4.68 -28.14 -1.29
CA ASN A 72 6.11 -28.39 -1.12
C ASN A 72 6.97 -27.18 -1.51
N ALA A 73 6.52 -25.97 -1.17
CA ALA A 73 7.33 -24.77 -1.36
C ALA A 73 8.64 -24.91 -0.58
N THR A 74 9.76 -24.81 -1.30
CA THR A 74 11.12 -24.88 -0.74
C THR A 74 11.62 -23.50 -0.31
N LYS A 75 11.03 -22.43 -0.86
CA LYS A 75 11.33 -21.06 -0.48
C LYS A 75 10.07 -20.20 -0.48
N ILE A 76 9.92 -19.36 0.54
CA ILE A 76 8.81 -18.43 0.73
C ILE A 76 9.37 -17.02 0.96
N GLU A 77 8.97 -16.09 0.10
CA GLU A 77 9.36 -14.69 0.14
C GLU A 77 8.12 -13.81 0.35
N LEU A 78 8.24 -12.80 1.21
CA LEU A 78 7.22 -11.80 1.43
C LEU A 78 7.61 -10.50 0.72
N HIS A 79 6.75 -10.01 -0.17
CA HIS A 79 6.97 -8.75 -0.89
C HIS A 79 5.90 -7.74 -0.51
N ALA A 80 6.31 -6.66 0.15
CA ALA A 80 5.44 -5.61 0.65
C ALA A 80 5.65 -4.33 -0.14
N PHE A 81 4.58 -3.74 -0.67
CA PHE A 81 4.59 -2.54 -1.50
C PHE A 81 3.81 -1.43 -0.82
N CYS A 82 4.33 -0.21 -0.80
CA CYS A 82 3.60 0.97 -0.31
C CYS A 82 3.59 2.11 -1.33
N VAL A 83 2.59 2.96 -1.19
CA VAL A 83 2.48 4.23 -1.91
C VAL A 83 1.71 5.22 -1.05
N ALA A 84 1.99 6.51 -1.26
CA ALA A 84 1.10 7.58 -0.83
C ALA A 84 0.70 8.48 -1.99
N SER A 85 -0.50 9.03 -1.88
CA SER A 85 -0.99 10.12 -2.69
C SER A 85 -1.67 11.14 -1.78
N GLU A 86 -2.04 12.29 -2.35
CA GLU A 86 -2.82 13.31 -1.66
C GLU A 86 -4.19 12.83 -1.18
N LYS A 87 -4.74 11.76 -1.79
CA LYS A 87 -6.08 11.25 -1.47
C LYS A 87 -6.04 10.07 -0.51
N ALA A 88 -5.06 9.19 -0.67
CA ALA A 88 -4.93 7.99 0.14
C ALA A 88 -3.53 7.41 0.07
N TYR A 89 -3.21 6.54 1.02
CA TYR A 89 -2.02 5.72 1.01
C TYR A 89 -2.39 4.26 1.24
N ALA A 90 -1.55 3.36 0.71
CA ALA A 90 -1.81 1.94 0.66
C ALA A 90 -0.55 1.14 0.99
N ALA A 91 -0.76 -0.03 1.57
CA ALA A 91 0.23 -1.09 1.74
C ALA A 91 -0.35 -2.40 1.20
N VAL A 92 0.43 -3.15 0.42
CA VAL A 92 -0.01 -4.39 -0.24
C VAL A 92 1.06 -5.44 -0.02
N ILE A 93 0.69 -6.65 0.40
CA ILE A 93 1.63 -7.74 0.65
C ILE A 93 1.29 -8.91 -0.25
N TYR A 94 2.28 -9.33 -1.03
CA TYR A 94 2.28 -10.56 -1.80
C TYR A 94 3.14 -11.59 -1.12
N LEU A 95 2.72 -12.83 -1.26
CA LEU A 95 3.50 -13.99 -0.89
C LEU A 95 3.95 -14.68 -2.17
N LYS A 96 5.27 -14.82 -2.32
CA LYS A 96 5.91 -15.58 -3.38
C LYS A 96 6.36 -16.91 -2.80
N SER A 97 5.94 -18.00 -3.42
CA SER A 97 6.36 -19.35 -3.08
C SER A 97 7.00 -20.00 -4.28
N ILE A 98 8.10 -20.71 -4.04
CA ILE A 98 8.91 -21.35 -5.06
C ILE A 98 9.02 -22.83 -4.70
N ASN A 99 8.86 -23.70 -5.68
CA ASN A 99 9.22 -25.11 -5.61
C ASN A 99 10.06 -25.48 -6.85
N ASP A 100 10.50 -26.74 -6.94
CA ASP A 100 11.40 -27.20 -8.01
C ASP A 100 10.86 -26.98 -9.43
N SER A 101 9.54 -26.84 -9.58
CA SER A 101 8.86 -26.76 -10.89
C SER A 101 8.25 -25.39 -11.21
N SER A 102 7.97 -24.56 -10.21
CA SER A 102 7.06 -23.43 -10.38
C SER A 102 7.24 -22.34 -9.33
N ILE A 103 6.89 -21.12 -9.74
CA ILE A 103 6.75 -19.95 -8.87
C ILE A 103 5.26 -19.59 -8.80
N SER A 104 4.78 -19.27 -7.61
CA SER A 104 3.45 -18.68 -7.43
C SER A 104 3.52 -17.43 -6.57
N VAL A 105 2.95 -16.35 -7.10
CA VAL A 105 2.77 -15.07 -6.40
C VAL A 105 1.29 -14.86 -6.16
N LYS A 106 0.91 -14.57 -4.91
CA LYS A 106 -0.48 -14.36 -4.51
C LYS A 106 -0.60 -13.18 -3.56
N LEU A 107 -1.62 -12.34 -3.79
CA LEU A 107 -2.00 -11.29 -2.85
C LEU A 107 -2.40 -11.93 -1.51
N LEU A 108 -1.65 -11.62 -0.45
CA LEU A 108 -1.93 -12.11 0.89
C LEU A 108 -2.91 -11.16 1.61
N THR A 109 -2.55 -9.89 1.70
CA THR A 109 -3.35 -8.87 2.38
C THR A 109 -2.99 -7.49 1.86
N SER A 110 -3.89 -6.52 2.03
CA SER A 110 -3.59 -5.12 1.83
C SER A 110 -4.28 -4.25 2.87
N LYS A 111 -3.85 -3.00 2.97
CA LYS A 111 -4.45 -2.01 3.85
C LYS A 111 -4.41 -0.64 3.19
N THR A 112 -5.54 0.05 3.22
CA THR A 112 -5.67 1.41 2.69
C THR A 112 -6.18 2.37 3.75
N ARG A 113 -5.71 3.60 3.70
CA ARG A 113 -6.18 4.71 4.53
C ARG A 113 -6.34 5.96 3.69
N VAL A 114 -7.44 6.67 3.93
CA VAL A 114 -7.66 7.98 3.30
C VAL A 114 -6.68 8.97 3.92
N ALA A 115 -6.06 9.81 3.08
CA ALA A 115 -5.15 10.84 3.53
C ALA A 115 -5.91 11.91 4.32
N SER A 116 -5.23 12.55 5.26
CA SER A 116 -5.82 13.65 6.04
C SER A 116 -6.06 14.86 5.13
N LEU A 117 -7.17 15.58 5.34
CA LEU A 117 -7.44 16.86 4.66
C LEU A 117 -6.51 17.99 5.11
N LYS A 118 -5.80 17.83 6.24
CA LYS A 118 -4.75 18.76 6.66
C LYS A 118 -3.61 18.72 5.65
N THR A 119 -3.15 19.90 5.24
CA THR A 119 -2.01 20.05 4.34
C THR A 119 -0.74 19.51 4.99
N VAL A 120 -0.20 18.47 4.37
CA VAL A 120 1.10 17.88 4.69
C VAL A 120 1.84 17.80 3.36
N SER A 121 3.16 18.03 3.36
CA SER A 121 3.94 17.91 2.14
C SER A 121 3.87 16.47 1.60
N ILE A 122 3.87 16.32 0.27
CA ILE A 122 3.83 15.02 -0.39
C ILE A 122 4.93 14.07 0.16
N PRO A 123 6.20 14.50 0.31
CA PRO A 123 7.23 13.63 0.90
C PRO A 123 6.87 13.09 2.29
N ARG A 124 6.26 13.93 3.14
CA ARG A 124 5.84 13.50 4.49
C ARG A 124 4.62 12.57 4.47
N LEU A 125 3.75 12.68 3.46
CA LEU A 125 2.68 11.71 3.21
C LEU A 125 3.25 10.37 2.75
N GLU A 126 4.31 10.38 1.95
CA GLU A 126 4.98 9.17 1.44
C GLU A 126 5.63 8.32 2.54
N LEU A 127 5.93 8.88 3.72
CA LEU A 127 6.23 8.10 4.94
C LEU A 127 5.05 7.27 5.47
N CYS A 128 4.01 7.07 4.65
CA CYS A 128 3.02 6.01 4.78
C CYS A 128 3.64 4.60 4.89
N SER A 129 4.93 4.43 4.59
CA SER A 129 5.72 3.23 4.86
C SER A 129 5.56 2.69 6.30
N VAL A 130 5.21 3.54 7.27
CA VAL A 130 4.81 3.11 8.63
C VAL A 130 3.61 2.14 8.58
N LEU A 131 2.63 2.41 7.72
CA LEU A 131 1.49 1.50 7.54
C LEU A 131 1.94 0.12 7.04
N LEU A 132 2.91 0.09 6.13
CA LEU A 132 3.48 -1.13 5.59
C LEU A 132 4.25 -1.90 6.66
N SER A 133 5.13 -1.25 7.43
CA SER A 133 5.92 -1.93 8.46
C SER A 133 5.03 -2.62 9.49
N HIS A 134 3.98 -1.94 9.97
CA HIS A 134 2.98 -2.54 10.86
C HIS A 134 2.21 -3.70 10.22
N LEU A 135 1.87 -3.60 8.94
CA LEU A 135 1.18 -4.68 8.23
C LEU A 135 2.08 -5.90 8.08
N VAL A 136 3.37 -5.71 7.76
CA VAL A 136 4.36 -6.79 7.68
C VAL A 136 4.56 -7.44 9.05
N GLN A 137 4.71 -6.65 10.12
CA GLN A 137 4.79 -7.18 11.48
C GLN A 137 3.54 -7.99 11.87
N THR A 138 2.35 -7.49 11.50
CA THR A 138 1.10 -8.23 11.70
C THR A 138 1.13 -9.57 10.97
N VAL A 139 1.57 -9.59 9.72
CA VAL A 139 1.70 -10.84 8.95
C VAL A 139 2.66 -11.81 9.62
N HIS A 140 3.86 -11.37 10.00
CA HIS A 140 4.84 -12.22 10.71
C HIS A 140 4.28 -12.79 12.03
N ASN A 141 3.52 -12.00 12.78
CA ASN A 141 2.95 -12.43 14.06
C ASN A 141 1.82 -13.46 13.91
N PHE A 142 1.00 -13.36 12.86
CA PHE A 142 -0.20 -14.20 12.71
C PHE A 142 -0.03 -15.35 11.70
N LEU A 143 0.88 -15.21 10.74
CA LEU A 143 1.12 -16.22 9.72
C LEU A 143 2.05 -17.28 10.28
N LYS A 144 1.49 -18.45 10.64
CA LYS A 144 2.23 -19.58 11.22
C LYS A 144 3.00 -20.38 10.16
N ILE A 145 3.79 -19.70 9.33
CA ILE A 145 4.66 -20.31 8.33
C ILE A 145 6.05 -19.67 8.46
N GLN A 146 7.08 -20.42 8.09
CA GLN A 146 8.41 -19.85 7.96
C GLN A 146 8.49 -19.01 6.68
N ILE A 147 8.89 -17.74 6.82
CA ILE A 147 9.18 -16.83 5.71
C ILE A 147 10.70 -16.70 5.64
N ASP A 148 11.30 -17.06 4.51
CA ASP A 148 12.76 -17.09 4.34
C ASP A 148 13.33 -15.69 4.07
N SER A 149 12.56 -14.81 3.42
CA SER A 149 12.99 -13.45 3.10
C SER A 149 11.82 -12.48 3.04
N THR A 150 12.07 -11.22 3.40
CA THR A 150 11.10 -10.13 3.32
C THR A 150 11.71 -8.98 2.54
N TYR A 151 10.96 -8.43 1.60
CA TYR A 151 11.34 -7.29 0.76
C TYR A 151 10.27 -6.21 0.85
N ALA A 152 10.68 -4.97 1.04
CA ALA A 152 9.81 -3.80 1.05
C ALA A 152 10.10 -2.90 -0.16
N TRP A 153 9.05 -2.33 -0.75
CA TRP A 153 9.11 -1.61 -2.02
C TRP A 153 8.36 -0.28 -1.91
N THR A 154 9.01 0.80 -2.37
CA THR A 154 8.42 2.13 -2.50
C THR A 154 8.80 2.75 -3.83
N ASP A 155 7.90 3.53 -4.41
CA ASP A 155 8.16 4.34 -5.61
C ASP A 155 8.66 5.76 -5.29
N SER A 156 8.78 6.10 -4.00
CA SER A 156 9.39 7.34 -3.56
C SER A 156 10.87 7.16 -3.30
N MET A 157 11.69 7.72 -4.20
CA MET A 157 13.14 7.81 -3.99
C MET A 157 13.49 8.63 -2.73
N ILE A 158 12.65 9.61 -2.37
CA ILE A 158 12.85 10.45 -1.17
C ILE A 158 12.69 9.59 0.09
N VAL A 159 11.60 8.81 0.16
CA VAL A 159 11.37 7.91 1.30
C VAL A 159 12.43 6.84 1.38
N LEU A 160 12.80 6.23 0.25
CA LEU A 160 13.86 5.22 0.22
C LEU A 160 15.18 5.78 0.79
N SER A 161 15.54 7.00 0.38
CA SER A 161 16.74 7.69 0.87
C SER A 161 16.67 7.97 2.38
N TRP A 162 15.50 8.37 2.90
CA TRP A 162 15.30 8.56 4.34
C TRP A 162 15.45 7.26 5.13
N LEU A 163 14.94 6.15 4.59
CA LEU A 163 15.00 4.83 5.22
C LEU A 163 16.40 4.22 5.17
N GLN A 164 17.22 4.58 4.20
CA GLN A 164 18.62 4.13 4.09
C GLN A 164 19.59 4.89 5.01
N SER A 165 19.17 6.01 5.60
CA SER A 165 19.99 6.78 6.53
C SER A 165 19.57 6.56 7.98
N GLU A 166 20.45 6.88 8.93
CA GLU A 166 20.08 6.88 10.35
C GLU A 166 18.98 7.89 10.64
N SER A 167 17.94 7.46 11.36
CA SER A 167 16.83 8.31 11.79
C SER A 167 17.28 9.59 12.52
N SER A 168 18.40 9.53 13.23
CA SER A 168 19.02 10.63 13.97
C SER A 168 19.36 11.85 13.09
N CYS A 169 19.64 11.62 11.80
CA CYS A 169 20.02 12.64 10.82
C CYS A 169 18.87 13.59 10.45
N TRP A 170 17.63 13.18 10.70
CA TRP A 170 16.44 13.87 10.21
C TRP A 170 15.80 14.76 11.27
N LYS A 171 15.02 15.76 10.83
CA LYS A 171 14.13 16.53 11.70
C LYS A 171 13.05 15.62 12.31
N THR A 172 12.50 16.04 13.44
CA THR A 172 11.67 15.22 14.35
C THR A 172 10.57 14.42 13.65
N PHE A 173 9.83 15.01 12.69
CA PHE A 173 8.75 14.31 12.01
C PHE A 173 9.22 13.08 11.23
N VAL A 174 10.29 13.24 10.45
CA VAL A 174 10.89 12.20 9.62
C VAL A 174 11.66 11.23 10.52
N ALA A 175 12.47 11.74 11.45
CA ALA A 175 13.24 10.93 12.40
C ALA A 175 12.38 9.92 13.16
N ASN A 176 11.25 10.37 13.74
CA ASN A 176 10.39 9.49 14.53
C ASN A 176 9.79 8.36 13.67
N ARG A 177 9.35 8.68 12.45
CA ARG A 177 8.75 7.68 11.54
C ARG A 177 9.79 6.72 10.97
N VAL A 178 10.96 7.23 10.58
CA VAL A 178 12.07 6.40 10.10
C VAL A 178 12.54 5.47 11.22
N SER A 179 12.68 5.97 12.45
CA SER A 179 13.04 5.14 13.62
C SER A 179 12.00 4.05 13.88
N GLU A 180 10.71 4.39 13.83
CA GLU A 180 9.62 3.41 13.97
C GLU A 180 9.68 2.34 12.88
N ILE A 181 9.83 2.74 11.61
CA ILE A 181 9.95 1.79 10.49
C ILE A 181 11.18 0.90 10.66
N GLN A 182 12.35 1.47 10.92
CA GLN A 182 13.62 0.74 11.08
C GLN A 182 13.60 -0.23 12.27
N SER A 183 12.81 0.05 13.31
CA SER A 183 12.61 -0.88 14.43
C SER A 183 11.84 -2.14 14.07
N ILE A 184 11.10 -2.13 12.95
CA ILE A 184 10.25 -3.23 12.48
C ILE A 184 10.83 -3.88 11.21
N LEU A 185 11.25 -3.06 10.25
CA LEU A 185 11.82 -3.47 8.98
C LEU A 185 13.19 -2.81 8.80
N PRO A 186 14.27 -3.60 8.74
CA PRO A 186 15.61 -3.06 8.64
C PRO A 186 15.85 -2.38 7.28
N SER A 187 16.78 -1.44 7.21
CA SER A 187 16.97 -0.57 6.04
C SER A 187 17.34 -1.35 4.77
N GLU A 188 18.00 -2.50 4.92
CA GLU A 188 18.54 -3.33 3.83
C GLU A 188 17.44 -4.04 3.02
N VAL A 189 16.23 -4.18 3.57
CA VAL A 189 15.12 -4.83 2.85
C VAL A 189 14.34 -3.87 1.96
N TRP A 190 14.63 -2.57 2.02
CA TRP A 190 13.93 -1.54 1.25
C TRP A 190 14.52 -1.37 -0.14
N ASN A 191 13.63 -1.36 -1.13
CA ASN A 191 13.95 -1.29 -2.55
C ASN A 191 13.05 -0.26 -3.24
N HIS A 192 13.53 0.25 -4.37
CA HIS A 192 12.73 1.11 -5.23
C HIS A 192 11.91 0.29 -6.22
N ILE A 193 10.71 0.77 -6.57
CA ILE A 193 9.93 0.26 -7.69
C ILE A 193 9.41 1.42 -8.54
N ARG A 194 9.26 1.24 -9.84
CA ARG A 194 8.60 2.24 -10.68
C ARG A 194 7.11 2.31 -10.32
N GLY A 195 6.56 3.51 -10.17
CA GLY A 195 5.16 3.70 -9.78
C GLY A 195 4.13 2.95 -10.67
N LYS A 196 4.39 2.82 -11.98
CA LYS A 196 3.52 2.04 -12.91
C LYS A 196 3.48 0.53 -12.61
N GLU A 197 4.52 0.03 -11.96
CA GLU A 197 4.65 -1.37 -11.55
C GLU A 197 4.24 -1.55 -10.08
N ASN A 198 3.96 -0.47 -9.35
CA ASN A 198 3.60 -0.53 -7.93
C ASN A 198 2.11 -0.92 -7.76
N PRO A 199 1.79 -2.13 -7.29
CA PRO A 199 0.40 -2.55 -7.09
C PRO A 199 -0.32 -1.71 -6.02
N ALA A 200 0.42 -1.05 -5.13
CA ALA A 200 -0.14 -0.15 -4.14
C ALA A 200 -0.71 1.14 -4.77
N ASP A 201 -0.15 1.64 -5.90
CA ASP A 201 -0.64 2.85 -6.58
C ASP A 201 -2.12 2.72 -6.93
N CYS A 202 -2.52 1.57 -7.49
CA CYS A 202 -3.90 1.27 -7.80
C CYS A 202 -4.79 1.42 -6.55
N ALA A 203 -4.34 0.90 -5.40
CA ALA A 203 -5.08 0.94 -4.13
C ALA A 203 -5.13 2.31 -3.46
N SER A 204 -4.35 3.28 -3.94
CA SER A 204 -4.43 4.67 -3.48
C SER A 204 -5.42 5.52 -4.30
N ARG A 205 -5.65 5.18 -5.57
CA ARG A 205 -6.58 5.91 -6.46
C ARG A 205 -7.99 5.33 -6.43
N GLY A 206 -8.07 4.01 -6.27
CA GLY A 206 -9.29 3.23 -6.42
C GLY A 206 -9.63 2.96 -7.88
N ILE A 207 -10.38 1.88 -8.11
CA ILE A 207 -10.86 1.48 -9.44
C ILE A 207 -12.34 1.09 -9.37
N LEU A 208 -12.98 0.95 -10.53
CA LEU A 208 -14.34 0.46 -10.61
C LEU A 208 -14.41 -1.07 -10.34
N PRO A 209 -15.49 -1.59 -9.74
CA PRO A 209 -15.66 -3.02 -9.49
C PRO A 209 -15.52 -3.91 -10.72
N SER A 210 -15.93 -3.42 -11.89
CA SER A 210 -15.84 -4.13 -13.17
C SER A 210 -14.38 -4.40 -13.57
N GLU A 211 -13.48 -3.47 -13.25
CA GLU A 211 -12.05 -3.54 -13.59
C GLU A 211 -11.29 -4.44 -12.62
N LEU A 212 -11.75 -4.53 -11.38
CA LEU A 212 -11.06 -5.27 -10.31
C LEU A 212 -10.85 -6.74 -10.68
N LYS A 213 -11.83 -7.40 -11.29
CA LYS A 213 -11.73 -8.85 -11.59
C LYS A 213 -10.57 -9.18 -12.53
N SER A 214 -10.30 -8.35 -13.52
CA SER A 214 -9.26 -8.55 -14.53
C SER A 214 -7.94 -7.84 -14.20
N HIS A 215 -7.83 -7.25 -13.01
CA HIS A 215 -6.66 -6.43 -12.64
C HIS A 215 -5.45 -7.29 -12.26
N SER A 216 -4.70 -7.75 -13.27
CA SER A 216 -3.56 -8.68 -13.09
C SER A 216 -2.54 -8.17 -12.07
N LEU A 217 -2.12 -6.89 -12.18
CA LEU A 217 -1.14 -6.30 -11.25
C LEU A 217 -1.60 -6.38 -9.78
N TRP A 218 -2.91 -6.34 -9.52
CA TRP A 218 -3.43 -6.42 -8.15
C TRP A 218 -3.47 -7.86 -7.63
N TRP A 219 -3.92 -8.80 -8.45
CA TRP A 219 -4.08 -10.18 -8.00
C TRP A 219 -2.80 -11.02 -8.04
N ALA A 220 -1.92 -10.73 -9.01
CA ALA A 220 -0.69 -11.47 -9.26
C ALA A 220 0.58 -10.68 -8.91
N GLY A 221 0.48 -9.38 -8.66
CA GLY A 221 1.64 -8.52 -8.45
C GLY A 221 2.36 -8.18 -9.78
N PRO A 222 3.50 -7.49 -9.70
CA PRO A 222 4.37 -7.25 -10.85
C PRO A 222 4.82 -8.56 -11.52
N SER A 223 4.89 -8.58 -12.86
CA SER A 223 5.25 -9.79 -13.61
C SER A 223 6.62 -10.35 -13.24
N TRP A 224 7.58 -9.46 -12.94
CA TRP A 224 8.94 -9.83 -12.55
C TRP A 224 8.99 -10.58 -11.20
N LEU A 225 7.96 -10.49 -10.35
CA LEU A 225 7.91 -11.32 -9.13
C LEU A 225 7.81 -12.82 -9.45
N CYS A 226 7.29 -13.18 -10.62
CA CYS A 226 7.19 -14.56 -11.06
C CYS A 226 8.50 -15.10 -11.66
N GLU A 227 9.57 -14.31 -11.70
CA GLU A 227 10.88 -14.70 -12.22
C GLU A 227 11.75 -15.35 -11.12
N ASN A 228 12.62 -16.27 -11.55
CA ASN A 228 13.53 -17.00 -10.65
C ASN A 228 14.63 -16.10 -10.08
N ASN A 229 15.20 -15.22 -10.90
CA ASN A 229 16.30 -14.34 -10.53
C ASN A 229 15.81 -12.89 -10.61
N ILE A 230 15.37 -12.36 -9.48
CA ILE A 230 15.06 -10.94 -9.36
C ILE A 230 16.33 -10.25 -8.90
N ASP A 231 16.77 -9.27 -9.68
CA ASP A 231 17.85 -8.40 -9.26
C ASP A 231 17.33 -7.40 -8.23
N TYR A 232 17.69 -7.62 -6.97
CA TYR A 232 17.37 -6.72 -5.86
C TYR A 232 18.48 -5.67 -5.64
N SER A 233 19.47 -5.58 -6.52
CA SER A 233 20.57 -4.64 -6.34
C SER A 233 20.08 -3.19 -6.49
N ASN A 234 20.06 -2.50 -5.34
CA ASN A 234 19.72 -1.09 -5.21
C ASN A 234 20.76 -0.21 -5.95
N GLN A 235 20.53 0.07 -7.22
CA GLN A 235 21.29 1.09 -7.96
C GLN A 235 20.38 2.25 -8.34
N HIS A 236 20.01 3.06 -7.35
CA HIS A 236 19.38 4.35 -7.62
C HIS A 236 20.14 5.46 -6.91
N PRO A 237 20.64 6.46 -7.65
CA PRO A 237 21.30 7.60 -7.05
C PRO A 237 20.32 8.36 -6.14
N LEU A 238 20.78 8.71 -4.94
CA LEU A 238 20.01 9.49 -3.97
C LEU A 238 19.66 10.85 -4.58
N CYS A 239 18.42 11.30 -4.41
CA CYS A 239 18.04 12.67 -4.76
C CYS A 239 18.51 13.61 -3.64
N GLU A 240 19.70 14.18 -3.77
CA GLU A 240 20.33 14.98 -2.69
C GLU A 240 19.49 16.20 -2.28
N ASP A 241 18.88 16.90 -3.24
CA ASP A 241 18.17 18.15 -2.98
C ASP A 241 16.96 18.00 -2.03
N ALA A 242 16.17 16.93 -2.21
CA ALA A 242 15.00 16.64 -1.37
C ALA A 242 15.39 16.22 0.06
N LEU A 243 16.63 15.79 0.28
CA LEU A 243 17.14 15.37 1.58
C LEU A 243 17.62 16.55 2.43
N ILE A 244 18.13 17.61 1.77
CA ILE A 244 18.70 18.78 2.45
C ILE A 244 17.66 19.46 3.34
N GLU A 245 16.41 19.56 2.89
CA GLU A 245 15.35 20.26 3.64
C GLU A 245 15.00 19.59 4.97
N GLU A 246 15.04 18.26 5.05
CA GLU A 246 14.65 17.50 6.24
C GLU A 246 15.85 17.03 7.08
N ARG A 247 17.08 17.27 6.62
CA ARG A 247 18.29 17.01 7.40
C ARG A 247 18.41 18.00 8.56
N LYS A 248 18.81 17.53 9.74
CA LYS A 248 19.22 18.43 10.82
C LYS A 248 20.43 19.23 10.34
N LYS A 249 20.41 20.54 10.53
CA LYS A 249 21.60 21.36 10.31
C LYS A 249 22.63 20.94 11.33
N THR A 250 23.78 20.44 10.88
CA THR A 250 24.94 20.27 11.75
C THR A 250 25.27 21.65 12.30
N THR A 251 25.00 21.87 13.58
CA THR A 251 25.43 23.10 14.24
C THR A 251 26.91 22.86 14.51
N CYS A 252 27.79 23.54 13.76
CA CYS A 252 29.20 23.58 14.14
C CYS A 252 29.26 24.20 15.54
N ALA A 253 29.70 23.41 16.51
CA ALA A 253 30.09 23.89 17.83
C ALA A 253 31.52 24.43 17.79
#